data_AF-A0A5N7C8I7-F1
#
_entry.id   AF-A0A5N7C8I7-F1
#
_cell.length_a   1.000
_cell.length_b   1.000
_cell.length_c   1.000
_cell.angle_alpha   90.00
_cell.angle_beta   90.00
_cell.angle_gamma   90.00
#
_symmetry.space_group_name_H-M   'P 1'
#
loop_
_entity.id
_entity.type
_entity.pdbx_description
1 polymer ?
#
loop_
_entity_poly.entity_id
_entity_poly.type
_entity_poly.pdbx_seq_one_letter_code
_entity_poly.pdbx_strand_id
1 'polypeptide(L)'
;MSALEQGEDIPLELDYPEQRVDFSMFVYSNRGDIEYIVSYHLGLGQSETCRIGDVNEQVPASSSDCIPVYVKKRHQQLEKRAPIRFPLPYKIGDQIPQL
;
A
#
# COMPACT_ATOMS: atom_id res chain seq x y z
N MET A 1 38.23 15.28 21.20
CA MET A 1 37.15 16.13 20.64
C MET A 1 37.43 16.33 19.17
N SER A 2 36.62 15.77 18.28
CA SER A 2 36.17 16.45 17.07
C SER A 2 34.95 15.69 16.54
N ALA A 3 33.91 16.44 16.22
CA ALA A 3 32.56 15.99 15.95
C ALA A 3 32.46 15.24 14.61
N LEU A 4 31.90 14.03 14.65
CA LEU A 4 31.35 13.38 13.45
C LEU A 4 29.99 14.01 13.19
N GLU A 5 29.99 14.97 12.27
CA GLU A 5 28.96 15.21 11.26
C GLU A 5 27.52 14.91 11.71
N GLN A 6 26.95 15.87 12.44
CA GLN A 6 25.51 16.05 12.56
C GLN A 6 25.02 16.68 11.25
N GLY A 7 24.60 15.87 10.27
CA GLY A 7 24.06 16.42 9.04
C GLY A 7 23.62 15.37 8.03
N GLU A 8 22.42 14.82 8.25
CA GLU A 8 21.55 14.04 7.33
C GLU A 8 20.56 13.34 8.29
N ASP A 9 19.28 13.69 8.45
CA ASP A 9 18.18 13.60 7.48
C ASP A 9 16.90 14.26 8.07
N ILE A 10 16.97 15.52 8.51
CA ILE A 10 15.80 16.16 9.13
C ILE A 10 14.66 16.53 8.12
N PRO A 11 14.88 16.64 6.79
CA PRO A 11 13.78 16.86 5.84
C PRO A 11 12.95 15.62 5.46
N LEU A 12 13.54 14.41 5.39
CA LEU A 12 12.79 13.21 4.98
C LEU A 12 11.69 12.86 5.99
N GLU A 13 11.96 13.07 7.28
CA GLU A 13 11.03 12.69 8.34
C GLU A 13 9.74 13.52 8.36
N LEU A 14 9.82 14.76 7.87
CA LEU A 14 8.70 15.72 7.84
C LEU A 14 7.81 15.56 6.61
N ASP A 15 8.34 15.04 5.49
CA ASP A 15 7.58 14.77 4.26
C ASP A 15 6.90 13.38 4.28
N TYR A 16 7.38 12.43 5.09
CA TYR A 16 6.79 11.09 5.16
C TYR A 16 5.28 11.06 5.46
N PRO A 17 4.71 11.93 6.32
CA PRO A 17 3.27 11.96 6.56
C PRO A 17 2.46 12.34 5.32
N GLU A 18 2.87 13.38 4.58
CA GLU A 18 2.15 13.84 3.38
C GLU A 18 2.32 12.85 2.22
N GLN A 19 3.53 12.36 1.98
CA GLN A 19 3.81 11.35 0.95
C GLN A 19 3.08 10.03 1.20
N ARG A 20 2.85 9.64 2.47
CA ARG A 20 1.99 8.50 2.81
C ARG A 20 0.55 8.75 2.43
N VAL A 21 0.02 9.93 2.73
CA VAL A 21 -1.36 10.29 2.36
C VAL A 21 -1.52 10.26 0.85
N ASP A 22 -0.59 10.86 0.11
CA ASP A 22 -0.62 10.86 -1.36
C ASP A 22 -0.52 9.43 -1.92
N PHE A 23 0.36 8.60 -1.35
CA PHE A 23 0.46 7.20 -1.74
C PHE A 23 -0.83 6.41 -1.45
N SER A 24 -1.41 6.58 -0.27
CA SER A 24 -2.69 5.97 0.10
C SER A 24 -3.81 6.38 -0.85
N MET A 25 -3.88 7.66 -1.21
CA MET A 25 -4.85 8.21 -2.17
C MET A 25 -4.61 7.70 -3.59
N PHE A 26 -3.36 7.57 -4.01
CA PHE A 26 -2.99 6.98 -5.30
C PHE A 26 -3.46 5.52 -5.36
N VAL A 27 -3.18 4.72 -4.35
CA VAL A 27 -3.63 3.32 -4.31
C VAL A 27 -5.16 3.26 -4.34
N TYR A 28 -5.85 4.07 -3.54
CA TYR A 28 -7.31 4.04 -3.50
C TYR A 28 -7.95 4.48 -4.84
N SER A 29 -7.37 5.47 -5.51
CA SER A 29 -7.82 5.93 -6.82
C SER A 29 -7.65 4.84 -7.90
N ASN A 30 -6.61 4.02 -7.79
CA ASN A 30 -6.30 2.92 -8.72
C ASN A 30 -6.79 1.55 -8.23
N ARG A 31 -7.70 1.51 -7.24
CA ARG A 31 -8.12 0.25 -6.59
C ARG A 31 -8.68 -0.79 -7.55
N GLY A 32 -9.37 -0.39 -8.62
CA GLY A 32 -9.94 -1.32 -9.61
C GLY A 32 -8.86 -2.09 -10.36
N ASP A 33 -7.76 -1.43 -10.74
CA ASP A 33 -6.62 -2.07 -11.39
C ASP A 33 -5.90 -3.01 -10.43
N ILE A 34 -5.75 -2.60 -9.16
CA ILE A 34 -5.14 -3.45 -8.13
C ILE A 34 -6.01 -4.68 -7.87
N GLU A 35 -7.33 -4.52 -7.74
CA GLU A 35 -8.28 -5.62 -7.59
C GLU A 35 -8.22 -6.58 -8.78
N TYR A 36 -8.10 -6.07 -10.00
CA TYR A 36 -7.93 -6.87 -11.20
C TYR A 36 -6.62 -7.67 -11.17
N ILE A 37 -5.49 -7.02 -10.89
CA ILE A 37 -4.17 -7.66 -10.81
C ILE A 37 -4.17 -8.74 -9.72
N VAL A 38 -4.71 -8.44 -8.54
CA VAL A 38 -4.78 -9.40 -7.43
C VAL A 38 -5.69 -10.57 -7.80
N SER A 39 -6.84 -10.31 -8.41
CA SER A 39 -7.75 -11.36 -8.89
C SER A 39 -7.05 -12.29 -9.87
N TYR A 40 -6.28 -11.73 -10.80
CA TYR A 40 -5.48 -12.48 -11.77
C TYR A 40 -4.42 -13.35 -11.08
N HIS A 41 -3.63 -12.78 -10.16
CA HIS A 41 -2.59 -13.53 -9.44
C HIS A 41 -3.13 -14.60 -8.49
N LEU A 42 -4.34 -14.41 -7.95
CA LEU A 42 -5.01 -15.38 -7.09
C LEU A 42 -5.85 -16.41 -7.87
N GLY A 43 -5.92 -16.29 -9.20
CA GLY A 43 -6.69 -17.17 -10.07
C GLY A 43 -8.19 -17.12 -9.82
N LEU A 44 -8.74 -15.94 -9.50
CA LEU A 44 -10.15 -15.78 -9.19
C LEU A 44 -11.02 -15.88 -10.45
N GLY A 45 -12.11 -16.65 -10.36
CA GLY A 45 -13.11 -16.76 -11.42
C GLY A 45 -14.19 -15.68 -11.37
N GLN A 46 -15.07 -15.64 -12.37
CA GLN A 46 -16.15 -14.63 -12.49
C GLN A 46 -17.14 -14.60 -11.30
N SER A 47 -17.29 -15.72 -10.59
CA SER A 47 -18.16 -15.83 -9.42
C SER A 47 -17.46 -15.51 -8.09
N GLU A 48 -16.20 -15.10 -8.13
CA GLU A 48 -15.36 -14.80 -6.98
C GLU A 48 -15.03 -13.31 -6.99
N THR A 49 -14.88 -12.71 -5.82
CA THR A 49 -14.66 -11.27 -5.69
C THR A 49 -13.36 -10.97 -4.98
N CYS A 50 -12.71 -9.90 -5.43
CA CYS A 50 -11.57 -9.27 -4.77
C CYS A 50 -11.95 -7.81 -4.50
N ARG A 51 -11.69 -7.34 -3.28
CA ARG A 51 -11.93 -5.95 -2.90
C ARG A 51 -10.77 -5.42 -2.08
N ILE A 52 -10.29 -4.22 -2.40
CA ILE A 52 -9.34 -3.48 -1.59
C ILE A 52 -10.08 -2.86 -0.40
N GLY A 53 -9.50 -2.93 0.80
CA GLY A 53 -10.02 -2.25 1.98
C GLY A 53 -9.86 -0.74 1.89
N ASP A 54 -10.66 -0.02 2.67
CA ASP A 54 -10.65 1.44 2.65
C ASP A 54 -9.34 2.03 3.18
N VAL A 55 -9.09 3.31 2.88
CA VAL A 55 -7.89 4.04 3.33
C VAL A 55 -7.71 3.94 4.84
N ASN A 56 -8.81 3.96 5.61
CA ASN A 56 -8.78 3.86 7.07
C ASN A 56 -8.41 2.47 7.60
N GLU A 57 -8.44 1.43 6.76
CA GLU A 57 -8.07 0.06 7.13
C GLU A 57 -6.59 -0.24 6.86
N GLN A 58 -5.87 0.70 6.26
CA GLN A 58 -4.45 0.57 5.97
C GLN A 58 -3.66 0.60 7.26
N VAL A 59 -2.71 -0.33 7.38
CA VAL A 59 -1.84 -0.41 8.55
C VAL A 59 -0.49 0.16 8.15
N PRO A 60 -0.14 1.37 8.63
CA PRO A 60 1.17 1.93 8.37
C PRO A 60 2.23 1.09 9.08
N ALA A 61 3.24 0.65 8.34
CA ALA A 61 4.44 0.09 8.91
C ALA A 61 5.64 1.02 8.67
N SER A 62 6.76 0.71 9.33
CA SER A 62 7.97 1.52 9.20
C SER A 62 8.48 1.56 7.74
N SER A 63 8.38 0.47 6.98
CA SER A 63 8.94 0.35 5.62
C SER A 63 7.93 -0.02 4.52
N SER A 64 6.67 -0.21 4.87
CA SER A 64 5.61 -0.58 3.93
C SER A 64 4.27 -0.01 4.38
N ASP A 65 3.40 0.34 3.43
CA ASP A 65 1.98 0.43 3.73
C ASP A 65 1.31 -0.91 3.40
N CYS A 66 0.63 -1.46 4.40
CA CYS A 66 -0.11 -2.71 4.28
C CYS A 66 -1.56 -2.41 3.95
N ILE A 67 -2.00 -2.85 2.77
CA ILE A 67 -3.34 -2.62 2.28
C ILE A 67 -4.10 -3.94 2.33
N PRO A 68 -5.19 -4.02 3.11
CA PRO A 68 -5.96 -5.26 3.19
C PRO A 68 -6.71 -5.51 1.89
N VAL A 69 -6.68 -6.76 1.45
CA VAL A 69 -7.50 -7.29 0.37
C VAL A 69 -8.44 -8.32 0.94
N TYR A 70 -9.71 -8.19 0.56
CA TYR A 70 -10.78 -9.12 0.88
C TYR A 70 -11.07 -9.98 -0.34
N VAL A 71 -11.03 -11.30 -0.15
CA VAL A 71 -11.25 -12.29 -1.19
C VAL A 71 -12.41 -13.20 -0.80
N LYS A 72 -13.42 -13.29 -1.66
CA LYS A 72 -14.56 -14.19 -1.48
C LYS A 72 -14.62 -15.20 -2.61
N LYS A 73 -14.41 -16.47 -2.27
CA LYS A 73 -14.56 -17.59 -3.20
C LYS A 73 -15.99 -18.12 -3.20
N ARG A 74 -16.43 -18.73 -4.30
CA ARG A 74 -17.81 -19.18 -4.52
C ARG A 74 -18.37 -20.07 -3.39
N HIS A 75 -17.53 -20.92 -2.81
CA HIS A 75 -17.90 -21.86 -1.76
C HIS A 75 -17.45 -21.44 -0.35
N GLN A 76 -16.98 -20.21 -0.19
CA GLN A 76 -16.60 -19.66 1.11
C GLN A 76 -17.75 -18.84 1.71
N GLN A 77 -18.14 -19.19 2.93
CA GLN A 77 -19.11 -18.40 3.69
C GLN A 77 -18.55 -17.06 4.16
N LEU A 78 -17.27 -17.03 4.52
CA LEU A 78 -16.56 -15.84 5.00
C LEU A 78 -15.47 -15.42 4.03
N GLU A 79 -15.33 -14.11 3.86
CA GLU A 79 -14.24 -13.51 3.11
C GLU A 79 -12.90 -13.77 3.82
N LYS A 80 -11.86 -14.04 3.04
CA LYS A 80 -10.50 -14.09 3.54
C LYS A 80 -9.87 -12.71 3.41
N ARG A 81 -9.04 -12.35 4.39
CA ARG A 81 -8.26 -11.12 4.39
C ARG A 81 -6.79 -11.45 4.15
N ALA A 82 -6.16 -10.80 3.17
CA ALA A 82 -4.73 -10.90 2.89
C ALA A 82 -4.13 -9.49 2.77
N PRO A 83 -2.90 -9.25 3.27
CA PRO A 83 -2.25 -7.95 3.08
C PRO A 83 -1.51 -7.90 1.74
N ILE A 84 -1.70 -6.82 0.98
CA ILE A 84 -0.69 -6.39 0.00
C ILE A 84 0.31 -5.52 0.73
N ARG A 85 1.60 -5.77 0.50
CA ARG A 85 2.69 -4.93 1.01
C ARG A 85 3.24 -4.12 -0.14
N PHE A 86 3.06 -2.81 -0.07
CA PHE A 86 3.75 -1.90 -0.98
C PHE A 86 5.04 -1.42 -0.28
N PRO A 87 6.22 -1.65 -0.87
CA PRO A 87 7.42 -0.98 -0.40
C PRO A 87 7.21 0.52 -0.59
N LEU A 88 7.47 1.30 0.46
CA LEU A 88 7.28 2.75 0.42
C LEU A 88 8.29 3.35 -0.58
N PRO A 89 7.84 3.98 -1.69
CA PRO A 89 8.73 4.40 -2.77
C PRO A 89 9.76 5.45 -2.32
N TYR A 90 9.37 6.30 -1.37
CA TYR A 90 10.24 7.32 -0.78
C TYR A 90 11.37 6.77 0.11
N LYS A 91 11.35 5.49 0.49
CA LYS A 91 12.50 4.82 1.14
C LYS A 91 13.50 4.22 0.17
N ILE A 92 13.16 4.18 -1.11
CA ILE A 92 13.98 3.60 -2.19
C ILE A 92 14.56 4.73 -3.09
N GLY A 93 14.16 5.98 -2.86
CA GLY A 93 14.54 7.13 -3.69
C GLY A 93 13.68 7.31 -4.95
N ASP A 94 12.63 6.50 -5.10
CA ASP A 94 11.69 6.63 -6.21
C ASP A 94 10.62 7.68 -5.86
N GLN A 95 10.49 8.70 -6.70
CA GLN A 95 9.42 9.68 -6.57
C GLN A 95 8.08 9.07 -6.98
N ILE A 96 7.00 9.44 -6.27
CA ILE A 96 5.64 9.11 -6.68
C ILE A 96 5.41 9.72 -8.07
N PRO A 97 4.84 8.98 -9.05
CA PRO A 97 4.47 9.55 -10.33
C PRO A 97 3.56 10.76 -10.12
N GLN A 98 4.02 11.94 -10.53
CA GLN A 98 3.24 13.17 -10.49
C GLN A 98 2.05 13.01 -11.44
N LEU A 99 0.84 13.26 -10.94
CA LEU A 99 -0.43 13.25 -11.69
C LEU A 99 -0.55 14.47 -12.62
#